data_AF-A0A3E2YFV5-F1
#
_entry.id   AF-A0A3E2YFV5-F1
#
_cell.length_a   1.000
_cell.length_b   1.000
_cell.length_c   1.000
_cell.angle_alpha   90.00
_cell.angle_beta   90.00
_cell.angle_gamma   90.00
#
_symmetry.space_group_name_H-M   'P 1'
#
loop_
_entity.id
_entity.type
_entity.pdbx_description
1 polymer ?
#
loop_
_entity_poly.entity_id
_entity_poly.type
_entity_poly.pdbx_seq_one_letter_code
_entity_poly.pdbx_strand_id
1 'polypeptide(L)'
;MDVDWNAELVDQLEWHWQHQLRPRLDGLTDDEYFWQPVPGSWTLSRRGQSSAPTSIGAGEFTLDYASPPHDRAPVTTIAWRLAHLVDVFGPPTAPHFDGSLAGHRAVAYPGTAEAALRQLDDGHDAWIRDVRHLGAAGLAQPQGAISPPEYADAPIAKLILHVHREVIHHGAEISLLRDLYLWKGSRGHL
;
A
#
# COMPACT_ATOMS: atom_id res chain seq x y z
N MET A 1 -0.93 -9.65 34.17
CA MET A 1 0.05 -9.26 33.14
C MET A 1 -0.68 -8.31 32.23
N ASP A 2 -0.09 -7.14 31.98
CA ASP A 2 -0.61 -6.21 30.99
C ASP A 2 -0.18 -6.68 29.60
N VAL A 3 -0.97 -6.38 28.56
CA VAL A 3 -0.66 -6.78 27.17
C VAL A 3 0.38 -5.83 26.61
N ASP A 4 1.44 -6.35 25.99
CA ASP A 4 2.40 -5.52 25.25
C ASP A 4 1.81 -5.16 23.87
N TRP A 5 0.89 -4.20 23.87
CA TRP A 5 0.19 -3.78 22.65
C TRP A 5 1.10 -3.31 21.53
N ASN A 6 2.30 -2.79 21.83
CA ASN A 6 3.23 -2.39 20.78
C ASN A 6 3.82 -3.62 20.09
N ALA A 7 4.21 -4.63 20.87
CA ALA A 7 4.65 -5.91 20.33
C ALA A 7 3.54 -6.60 19.52
N GLU A 8 2.30 -6.63 20.01
CA GLU A 8 1.17 -7.25 19.30
C GLU A 8 0.86 -6.57 17.95
N LEU A 9 0.95 -5.24 17.88
CA LEU A 9 0.76 -4.51 16.62
C LEU A 9 1.88 -4.83 15.63
N VAL A 10 3.14 -4.80 16.08
CA VAL A 10 4.30 -5.16 15.24
C VAL A 10 4.18 -6.59 14.73
N ASP A 11 3.85 -7.54 15.62
CA ASP A 11 3.74 -8.96 15.28
C ASP A 11 2.64 -9.21 14.24
N GLN A 12 1.47 -8.56 14.36
CA GLN A 12 0.39 -8.70 13.39
C GLN A 12 0.86 -8.40 11.96
N LEU A 13 1.54 -7.27 11.75
CA LEU A 13 1.96 -6.87 10.41
C LEU A 13 3.16 -7.69 9.94
N GLU A 14 4.18 -7.88 10.78
CA GLU A 14 5.36 -8.68 10.44
C GLU A 14 5.00 -10.13 10.09
N TRP A 15 4.12 -10.75 10.87
CA TRP A 15 3.70 -12.12 10.62
C TRP A 15 2.93 -12.23 9.31
N HIS A 16 1.97 -11.34 9.07
CA HIS A 16 1.24 -11.28 7.79
C HIS A 16 2.20 -11.04 6.62
N TRP A 17 3.12 -10.09 6.76
CA TRP A 17 4.10 -9.74 5.75
C TRP A 17 4.97 -10.95 5.35
N GLN A 18 5.59 -11.59 6.34
CA GLN A 18 6.54 -12.69 6.14
C GLN A 18 5.88 -14.00 5.68
N HIS A 19 4.64 -14.27 6.11
CA HIS A 19 4.02 -15.59 5.88
C HIS A 19 2.89 -15.57 4.86
N GLN A 20 2.24 -14.43 4.64
CA GLN A 20 1.05 -14.35 3.80
C GLN A 20 1.16 -13.39 2.63
N LEU A 21 2.02 -12.36 2.69
CA LEU A 21 2.10 -11.37 1.62
C LEU A 21 3.39 -11.46 0.81
N ARG A 22 4.54 -11.09 1.39
CA ARG A 22 5.74 -10.81 0.62
C ARG A 22 6.28 -12.00 -0.20
N PRO A 23 6.30 -13.26 0.31
CA PRO A 23 6.70 -14.41 -0.49
C PRO A 23 5.78 -14.68 -1.68
N ARG A 24 4.49 -14.31 -1.58
CA ARG A 24 3.54 -14.44 -2.69
C ARG A 24 3.79 -13.44 -3.80
N LEU A 25 4.74 -12.52 -3.65
CA LEU A 25 5.15 -11.56 -4.68
C LEU A 25 6.50 -11.94 -5.33
N ASP A 26 7.14 -13.01 -4.87
CA ASP A 26 8.43 -13.44 -5.43
C ASP A 26 8.28 -13.86 -6.88
N GLY A 27 9.13 -13.30 -7.75
CA GLY A 27 9.09 -13.52 -9.19
C GLY A 27 7.93 -12.84 -9.92
N LEU A 28 7.27 -11.85 -9.31
CA LEU A 28 6.25 -11.04 -9.99
C LEU A 28 6.85 -10.37 -11.23
N THR A 29 6.29 -10.66 -12.40
CA THR A 29 6.74 -10.09 -13.68
C THR A 29 6.04 -8.77 -14.00
N ASP A 30 6.61 -7.97 -14.91
CA ASP A 30 5.95 -6.75 -15.40
C ASP A 30 4.64 -7.08 -16.15
N ASP A 31 4.56 -8.24 -16.78
CA ASP A 31 3.33 -8.71 -17.44
C ASP A 31 2.21 -9.01 -16.43
N GLU A 32 2.54 -9.60 -15.27
CA GLU A 32 1.61 -9.76 -14.15
C GLU A 32 1.24 -8.41 -13.54
N TYR A 33 2.23 -7.54 -13.35
CA TYR A 33 2.10 -6.22 -12.72
C TYR A 33 1.07 -5.33 -13.43
N PHE A 34 1.13 -5.27 -14.76
CA PHE A 34 0.21 -4.50 -15.59
C PHE A 34 -0.99 -5.29 -16.12
N TRP A 35 -1.17 -6.55 -15.71
CA TRP A 35 -2.31 -7.34 -16.18
C TRP A 35 -3.63 -6.72 -15.76
N GLN A 36 -4.51 -6.52 -16.75
CA GLN A 36 -5.87 -6.07 -16.52
C GLN A 36 -6.80 -7.28 -16.29
N PRO A 37 -7.33 -7.47 -15.06
CA PRO A 37 -8.29 -8.55 -14.78
C PRO A 37 -9.62 -8.36 -15.52
N VAL A 38 -10.02 -7.11 -15.77
CA VAL A 38 -11.14 -6.74 -16.63
C VAL A 38 -10.75 -5.58 -17.56
N PRO A 39 -11.36 -5.45 -18.75
CA PRO A 39 -11.09 -4.31 -19.62
C PRO A 39 -11.31 -2.98 -18.91
N GLY A 40 -10.36 -2.05 -19.03
CA GLY A 40 -10.44 -0.73 -18.40
C GLY A 40 -10.13 -0.73 -16.90
N SER A 41 -9.40 -1.74 -16.41
CA SER A 41 -8.90 -1.72 -15.02
C SER A 41 -8.02 -0.50 -14.79
N TRP A 42 -8.17 0.13 -13.63
CA TRP A 42 -7.30 1.23 -13.22
C TRP A 42 -5.88 0.73 -12.96
N THR A 43 -4.90 1.52 -13.40
CA THR A 43 -3.50 1.12 -13.41
C THR A 43 -2.55 2.30 -13.20
N LEU A 44 -1.24 2.02 -13.27
CA LEU A 44 -0.22 3.03 -13.46
C LEU A 44 -0.06 3.25 -14.97
N SER A 45 -0.13 4.50 -15.40
CA SER A 45 0.08 4.89 -16.79
C SER A 45 1.30 5.79 -16.90
N ARG A 46 1.99 5.76 -18.05
CA ARG A 46 2.94 6.82 -18.37
C ARG A 46 2.23 8.17 -18.30
N ARG A 47 2.91 9.18 -17.79
CA ARG A 47 2.35 10.52 -17.59
C ARG A 47 1.72 11.04 -18.89
N GLY A 48 0.47 11.46 -18.80
CA GLY A 48 -0.31 11.95 -19.94
C GLY A 48 -0.98 10.85 -20.78
N GLN A 49 -0.90 9.58 -20.38
CA GLN A 49 -1.52 8.45 -21.09
C GLN A 49 -2.64 7.76 -20.30
N SER A 50 -2.91 8.22 -19.07
CA SER A 50 -4.03 7.71 -18.27
C SER A 50 -5.37 8.03 -18.94
N SER A 51 -6.28 7.06 -18.92
CA SER A 51 -7.68 7.22 -19.33
C SER A 51 -8.62 7.56 -18.16
N ALA A 52 -8.11 7.64 -16.93
CA ALA A 52 -8.91 7.95 -15.74
C ALA A 52 -9.24 9.45 -15.68
N PRO A 53 -10.30 9.86 -14.94
CA PRO A 53 -10.66 11.27 -14.79
C PRO A 53 -9.53 12.13 -14.22
N THR A 54 -8.67 11.55 -13.39
CA THR A 54 -7.47 12.18 -12.85
C THR A 54 -6.36 11.14 -12.80
N SER A 55 -5.11 11.59 -12.89
CA SER A 55 -3.97 10.75 -12.49
C SER A 55 -3.02 11.56 -11.61
N ILE A 56 -2.49 10.91 -10.57
CA ILE A 56 -1.67 11.53 -9.53
C ILE A 56 -0.27 10.90 -9.48
N GLY A 57 0.65 11.52 -8.76
CA GLY A 57 2.04 11.06 -8.63
C GLY A 57 3.05 11.92 -9.39
N ALA A 58 4.30 11.84 -8.95
CA ALA A 58 5.48 12.46 -9.55
C ALA A 58 6.19 11.50 -10.53
N GLY A 59 7.20 11.98 -11.26
CA GLY A 59 8.00 11.14 -12.15
C GLY A 59 7.29 10.71 -13.44
N GLU A 60 7.71 9.58 -14.01
CA GLU A 60 7.27 9.12 -15.33
C GLU A 60 5.87 8.46 -15.31
N PHE A 61 5.51 7.79 -14.22
CA PHE A 61 4.24 7.06 -14.08
C PHE A 61 3.28 7.82 -13.15
N THR A 62 1.99 7.75 -13.48
CA THR A 62 0.91 8.31 -12.67
C THR A 62 -0.15 7.26 -12.35
N LEU A 63 -0.70 7.34 -11.15
CA LEU A 63 -1.75 6.46 -10.64
C LEU A 63 -3.12 6.97 -11.07
N ASP A 64 -3.92 6.11 -11.69
CA ASP A 64 -5.32 6.41 -12.01
C ASP A 64 -6.12 6.73 -10.74
N TYR A 65 -6.88 7.82 -10.75
CA TYR A 65 -7.63 8.29 -9.59
C TYR A 65 -8.92 9.01 -10.00
N ALA A 66 -9.89 9.03 -9.10
CA ALA A 66 -10.98 10.00 -9.10
C ALA A 66 -11.48 10.16 -7.66
N SER A 67 -12.02 11.34 -7.32
CA SER A 67 -12.63 11.55 -6.01
C SER A 67 -13.98 10.81 -5.91
N PRO A 68 -14.26 10.09 -4.81
CA PRO A 68 -15.58 9.53 -4.55
C PRO A 68 -16.67 10.63 -4.48
N PRO A 69 -17.96 10.28 -4.70
CA PRO A 69 -18.46 8.94 -4.98
C PRO A 69 -18.23 8.47 -6.42
N HIS A 70 -18.21 7.16 -6.62
CA HIS A 70 -18.24 6.53 -7.94
C HIS A 70 -19.50 5.68 -8.06
N ASP A 71 -20.13 5.68 -9.25
CA ASP A 71 -21.29 4.82 -9.52
C ASP A 71 -20.94 3.33 -9.36
N ARG A 72 -19.69 2.96 -9.66
CA ARG A 72 -19.09 1.65 -9.38
C ARG A 72 -17.62 1.82 -9.01
N ALA A 73 -17.16 1.09 -8.01
CA ALA A 73 -15.74 1.03 -7.68
C ALA A 73 -14.96 0.44 -8.89
N PRO A 74 -13.86 1.07 -9.32
CA PRO A 74 -13.04 0.55 -10.40
C PRO A 74 -12.32 -0.72 -9.96
N VAL A 75 -12.19 -1.68 -10.87
CA VAL A 75 -11.25 -2.80 -10.67
C VAL A 75 -9.85 -2.29 -10.98
N THR A 76 -8.88 -2.62 -10.14
CA THR A 76 -7.49 -2.16 -10.26
C THR A 76 -6.54 -3.30 -10.61
N THR A 77 -5.41 -2.95 -11.23
CA THR A 77 -4.29 -3.86 -11.53
C THR A 77 -3.42 -4.11 -10.29
N ILE A 78 -2.49 -5.06 -10.38
CA ILE A 78 -1.45 -5.27 -9.34
C ILE A 78 -0.59 -4.00 -9.21
N ALA A 79 -0.23 -3.37 -10.33
CA ALA A 79 0.54 -2.12 -10.35
C ALA A 79 -0.11 -1.01 -9.52
N TRP A 80 -1.42 -0.79 -9.71
CA TRP A 80 -2.16 0.21 -8.96
C TRP A 80 -2.19 -0.10 -7.46
N ARG A 81 -2.44 -1.36 -7.08
CA ARG A 81 -2.52 -1.75 -5.66
C ARG A 81 -1.18 -1.67 -4.95
N LEU A 82 -0.08 -2.02 -5.62
CA LEU A 82 1.26 -1.86 -5.05
C LEU A 82 1.63 -0.38 -4.89
N ALA A 83 1.28 0.46 -5.86
CA ALA A 83 1.44 1.92 -5.72
C ALA A 83 0.60 2.50 -4.58
N HIS A 84 -0.64 2.05 -4.40
CA HIS A 84 -1.47 2.44 -3.25
C HIS A 84 -0.85 2.02 -1.92
N LEU A 85 -0.30 0.81 -1.81
CA LEU A 85 0.39 0.38 -0.58
C LEU A 85 1.66 1.21 -0.29
N VAL A 86 2.38 1.64 -1.33
CA VAL A 86 3.49 2.59 -1.19
C VAL A 86 3.00 3.94 -0.66
N ASP A 87 1.86 4.45 -1.14
CA ASP A 87 1.26 5.68 -0.60
C ASP A 87 0.82 5.52 0.86
N VAL A 88 0.27 4.35 1.21
CA VAL A 88 -0.19 4.01 2.56
C VAL A 88 0.98 4.00 3.56
N PHE A 89 2.13 3.43 3.20
CA PHE A 89 3.32 3.53 4.06
C PHE A 89 3.86 4.96 4.09
N GLY A 90 3.85 5.64 2.96
CA GLY A 90 4.49 6.95 2.82
C GLY A 90 6.00 6.83 2.60
N PRO A 91 6.72 7.96 2.54
CA PRO A 91 8.13 7.98 2.17
C PRO A 91 9.03 7.40 3.28
N PRO A 92 9.91 6.42 2.99
CA PRO A 92 10.77 5.79 4.01
C PRO A 92 11.89 6.72 4.53
N THR A 93 12.05 7.90 3.91
CA THR A 93 13.10 8.87 4.24
C THR A 93 12.73 9.82 5.39
N ALA A 94 11.49 9.75 5.89
CA ALA A 94 11.01 10.57 6.99
C ALA A 94 10.39 9.70 8.08
N PRO A 95 10.58 10.02 9.37
CA PRO A 95 9.88 9.31 10.44
C PRO A 95 8.37 9.51 10.36
N HIS A 96 7.60 8.44 10.52
CA HIS A 96 6.14 8.47 10.36
C HIS A 96 5.40 9.28 11.43
N PHE A 97 6.01 9.46 12.61
CA PHE A 97 5.36 10.04 13.79
C PHE A 97 5.96 11.38 14.24
N ASP A 98 6.94 11.94 13.51
CA ASP A 98 7.71 13.14 13.92
C ASP A 98 7.43 14.40 13.07
N GLY A 99 6.20 14.67 12.60
CA GLY A 99 6.00 15.84 11.75
C GLY A 99 4.58 16.16 11.28
N SER A 100 4.50 16.93 10.20
CA SER A 100 3.26 17.24 9.48
C SER A 100 3.04 16.28 8.32
N LEU A 101 1.78 16.04 7.94
CA LEU A 101 1.38 15.28 6.76
C LEU A 101 2.29 15.57 5.53
N ALA A 102 3.19 14.65 5.19
CA ALA A 102 3.92 14.72 3.93
C ALA A 102 2.92 14.45 2.80
N GLY A 103 2.55 15.48 2.05
CA GLY A 103 1.49 15.37 1.05
C GLY A 103 1.82 14.34 -0.04
N HIS A 104 0.84 13.48 -0.36
CA HIS A 104 0.84 12.46 -1.43
C HIS A 104 1.26 12.95 -2.85
N ARG A 105 1.59 14.24 -3.04
CA ARG A 105 1.94 14.81 -4.35
C ARG A 105 3.38 14.52 -4.81
N ALA A 106 4.21 13.88 -4.00
CA ALA A 106 5.63 13.68 -4.29
C ALA A 106 6.04 12.23 -4.63
N VAL A 107 5.14 11.26 -4.55
CA VAL A 107 5.50 9.85 -4.77
C VAL A 107 5.73 9.60 -6.25
N ALA A 108 6.94 9.15 -6.61
CA ALA A 108 7.25 8.68 -7.95
C ALA A 108 6.95 7.18 -8.02
N TYR A 109 5.94 6.80 -8.80
CA TYR A 109 5.54 5.41 -8.90
C TYR A 109 6.46 4.62 -9.85
N PRO A 110 6.81 3.38 -9.50
CA PRO A 110 7.70 2.55 -10.29
C PRO A 110 6.99 1.97 -11.51
N GLY A 111 7.67 2.00 -12.65
CA GLY A 111 7.18 1.44 -13.91
C GLY A 111 7.39 -0.07 -14.09
N THR A 112 7.99 -0.74 -13.09
CA THR A 112 8.29 -2.18 -13.13
C THR A 112 7.93 -2.84 -11.79
N ALA A 113 7.58 -4.13 -11.83
CA ALA A 113 7.31 -4.93 -10.64
C ALA A 113 8.50 -4.92 -9.68
N GLU A 114 9.71 -5.12 -10.19
CA GLU A 114 10.92 -5.19 -9.37
C GLU A 114 11.16 -3.88 -8.58
N ALA A 115 10.96 -2.73 -9.23
CA ALA A 115 11.10 -1.44 -8.56
C ALA A 115 9.94 -1.19 -7.57
N ALA A 116 8.73 -1.66 -7.89
CA ALA A 116 7.59 -1.61 -6.97
C ALA A 116 7.82 -2.40 -5.70
N LEU A 117 8.36 -3.62 -5.81
CA LEU A 117 8.66 -4.45 -4.66
C LEU A 117 9.76 -3.85 -3.79
N ARG A 118 10.81 -3.28 -4.38
CA ARG A 118 11.84 -2.54 -3.60
C ARG A 118 11.24 -1.39 -2.81
N GLN A 119 10.43 -0.54 -3.45
CA GLN A 119 9.84 0.61 -2.77
C GLN A 119 8.84 0.19 -1.69
N LEU A 120 8.12 -0.91 -1.91
CA LEU A 120 7.23 -1.49 -0.91
C LEU A 120 8.02 -2.05 0.28
N ASP A 121 9.13 -2.76 0.03
CA ASP A 121 10.03 -3.31 1.05
C ASP A 121 10.63 -2.16 1.89
N ASP A 122 11.12 -1.09 1.26
CA ASP A 122 11.67 0.08 1.95
C ASP A 122 10.62 0.77 2.85
N GLY A 123 9.39 0.92 2.35
CA GLY A 123 8.27 1.53 3.09
C GLY A 123 7.85 0.68 4.29
N HIS A 124 7.72 -0.63 4.10
CA HIS A 124 7.45 -1.59 5.16
C HIS A 124 8.50 -1.53 6.27
N ASP A 125 9.78 -1.60 5.91
CA ASP A 125 10.87 -1.63 6.88
C ASP A 125 10.96 -0.32 7.68
N ALA A 126 10.74 0.82 7.01
CA ALA A 126 10.67 2.12 7.68
C ALA A 126 9.48 2.20 8.64
N TRP A 127 8.31 1.71 8.23
CA TRP A 127 7.09 1.68 9.05
C TRP A 127 7.28 0.83 10.30
N ILE A 128 7.73 -0.42 10.15
CA ILE A 128 7.96 -1.34 11.27
C ILE A 128 9.01 -0.78 12.25
N ARG A 129 10.10 -0.19 11.72
CA ARG A 129 11.12 0.48 12.53
C ARG A 129 10.51 1.58 13.40
N ASP A 130 9.67 2.43 12.84
CA ASP A 130 9.06 3.54 13.59
C ASP A 130 8.00 3.05 14.59
N VAL A 131 7.18 2.06 14.23
CA VAL A 131 6.21 1.47 15.15
C VAL A 131 6.90 0.83 16.35
N ARG A 132 8.02 0.12 16.14
CA ARG A 132 8.83 -0.46 17.24
C ARG A 132 9.40 0.59 18.19
N HIS A 133 9.71 1.80 17.71
CA HIS A 133 10.27 2.87 18.55
C HIS A 133 9.21 3.62 19.39
N LEU A 134 7.93 3.55 19.05
CA LEU A 134 6.88 4.26 19.78
C LEU A 134 6.73 3.78 21.24
N GLY A 135 6.83 2.47 21.46
CA GLY A 135 6.47 1.84 22.72
C GLY A 135 5.01 2.09 23.14
N ALA A 136 4.62 1.57 24.31
CA ALA A 136 3.24 1.68 24.79
C ALA A 136 2.76 3.12 25.00
N ALA A 137 3.63 4.02 25.47
CA ALA A 137 3.28 5.42 25.70
C ALA A 137 3.06 6.21 24.38
N GLY A 138 3.80 5.86 23.32
CA GLY A 138 3.64 6.47 22.00
C GLY A 138 2.31 6.11 21.36
N LEU A 139 1.84 4.86 21.53
CA LEU A 139 0.56 4.40 20.97
C LEU A 139 -0.65 5.23 21.43
N ALA A 140 -0.60 5.76 22.66
CA ALA A 140 -1.67 6.54 23.26
C ALA A 140 -1.63 8.04 22.91
N GLN A 141 -0.54 8.52 22.28
CA GLN A 141 -0.45 9.93 21.90
C GLN A 141 -1.48 10.28 20.81
N PRO A 142 -2.00 11.51 20.80
CA PRO A 142 -2.85 11.98 19.71
C PRO A 142 -2.05 12.03 18.41
N GLN A 143 -2.71 11.75 17.28
CA GLN A 143 -2.09 11.82 15.95
C GLN A 143 -1.64 13.24 15.60
N GLY A 144 -2.38 14.27 16.02
CA GLY A 144 -2.05 15.66 15.74
C GLY A 144 -1.99 15.94 14.24
N ALA A 145 -0.92 16.60 13.77
CA ALA A 145 -0.78 17.09 12.40
C ALA A 145 -0.30 16.04 11.37
N ILE A 146 -0.03 14.79 11.79
CA ILE A 146 0.32 13.69 10.87
C ILE A 146 -0.90 13.10 10.16
N SER A 147 -2.11 13.47 10.59
CA SER A 147 -3.38 12.95 10.06
C SER A 147 -4.32 14.09 9.70
N PRO A 148 -5.37 13.81 8.90
CA PRO A 148 -6.45 14.76 8.67
C PRO A 148 -7.05 15.29 9.99
N PRO A 149 -7.53 16.56 10.05
CA PRO A 149 -7.99 17.19 11.29
C PRO A 149 -9.04 16.39 12.07
N GLU A 150 -9.90 15.64 11.38
CA GLU A 150 -10.92 14.79 11.99
C GLU A 150 -10.35 13.61 12.81
N TYR A 151 -9.08 13.26 12.63
CA TYR A 151 -8.37 12.23 13.38
C TYR A 151 -7.30 12.77 14.32
N ALA A 152 -7.11 14.09 14.40
CA ALA A 152 -6.01 14.69 15.17
C ALA A 152 -6.01 14.27 16.66
N ASP A 153 -7.18 14.15 17.28
CA ASP A 153 -7.32 13.75 18.69
C ASP A 153 -7.37 12.22 18.89
N ALA A 154 -7.40 11.43 17.81
CA ALA A 154 -7.40 9.97 17.91
C ALA A 154 -6.00 9.45 18.26
N PRO A 155 -5.89 8.30 18.95
CA PRO A 155 -4.60 7.75 19.31
C PRO A 155 -3.80 7.28 18.09
N ILE A 156 -2.47 7.34 18.14
CA ILE A 156 -1.57 6.78 17.11
C ILE A 156 -1.88 5.31 16.84
N ALA A 157 -2.27 4.53 17.87
CA ALA A 157 -2.72 3.14 17.68
C ALA A 157 -3.83 2.99 16.62
N LYS A 158 -4.74 3.97 16.50
CA LYS A 158 -5.80 3.95 15.48
C LYS A 158 -5.25 4.14 14.06
N LEU A 159 -4.24 5.00 13.90
CA LEU A 159 -3.53 5.16 12.62
C LEU A 159 -2.80 3.87 12.25
N ILE A 160 -2.13 3.24 13.22
CA ILE A 160 -1.42 1.98 12.98
C ILE A 160 -2.38 0.88 12.52
N LEU A 161 -3.48 0.70 13.24
CA LEU A 161 -4.51 -0.27 12.87
C LEU A 161 -5.14 0.03 11.49
N HIS A 162 -5.26 1.30 11.11
CA HIS A 162 -5.70 1.69 9.79
C HIS A 162 -4.71 1.24 8.72
N VAL A 163 -3.42 1.57 8.86
CA VAL A 163 -2.37 1.17 7.91
C VAL A 163 -2.29 -0.35 7.80
N HIS A 164 -2.32 -1.07 8.92
CA HIS A 164 -2.27 -2.54 8.90
C HIS A 164 -3.46 -3.14 8.17
N ARG A 165 -4.67 -2.59 8.38
CA ARG A 165 -5.87 -3.00 7.64
C ARG A 165 -5.71 -2.79 6.13
N GLU A 166 -5.17 -1.65 5.70
CA GLU A 166 -4.93 -1.38 4.27
C GLU A 166 -3.95 -2.40 3.67
N VAL A 167 -2.84 -2.68 4.36
CA VAL A 167 -1.84 -3.67 3.91
C VAL A 167 -2.45 -5.07 3.81
N ILE A 168 -3.17 -5.52 4.84
CA ILE A 168 -3.80 -6.84 4.86
C ILE A 168 -4.88 -6.95 3.77
N HIS A 169 -5.72 -5.92 3.65
CA HIS A 169 -6.81 -5.91 2.68
C HIS A 169 -6.28 -5.96 1.24
N HIS A 170 -5.43 -5.00 0.85
CA HIS A 170 -4.93 -4.94 -0.53
C HIS A 170 -3.88 -6.01 -0.82
N GLY A 171 -3.13 -6.46 0.18
CA GLY A 171 -2.23 -7.62 0.06
C GLY A 171 -2.98 -8.90 -0.30
N ALA A 172 -4.15 -9.13 0.29
CA ALA A 172 -5.03 -10.24 -0.08
C ALA A 172 -5.58 -10.11 -1.51
N GLU A 173 -5.96 -8.90 -1.93
CA GLU A 173 -6.43 -8.66 -3.31
C GLU A 173 -5.32 -8.85 -4.34
N ILE A 174 -4.10 -8.34 -4.09
CA ILE A 174 -2.93 -8.57 -4.95
C ILE A 174 -2.67 -10.07 -5.07
N SER A 175 -2.70 -10.78 -3.95
CA SER A 175 -2.53 -12.23 -3.90
C SER A 175 -3.55 -12.98 -4.75
N LEU A 176 -4.83 -12.58 -4.69
CA LEU A 176 -5.89 -13.15 -5.49
C LEU A 176 -5.70 -12.84 -6.99
N LEU A 177 -5.34 -11.61 -7.34
CA LEU A 177 -5.07 -11.24 -8.74
C LEU A 177 -3.92 -12.04 -9.33
N ARG A 178 -2.85 -12.23 -8.56
CA ARG A 178 -1.70 -13.03 -9.01
C ARG A 178 -2.11 -14.47 -9.27
N ASP A 179 -2.90 -15.08 -8.37
CA ASP A 179 -3.43 -16.43 -8.58
C ASP A 179 -4.27 -16.50 -9.87
N LEU A 180 -5.16 -15.54 -10.09
CA LEU A 180 -5.98 -15.49 -11.30
C LEU A 180 -5.13 -15.37 -12.57
N TYR A 181 -4.07 -14.55 -12.54
CA TYR A 181 -3.13 -14.44 -13.66
C TYR A 181 -2.48 -15.78 -13.98
N LEU A 182 -1.92 -16.44 -12.97
CA LEU A 182 -1.23 -17.71 -13.13
C LEU A 182 -2.17 -18.80 -13.65
N TRP A 183 -3.40 -18.86 -13.12
CA TRP A 183 -4.42 -19.83 -13.57
C TRP A 183 -4.97 -19.57 -14.96
N LYS A 184 -4.94 -18.32 -15.47
CA LYS A 184 -5.40 -18.02 -16.84
C LYS A 184 -4.57 -18.77 -17.88
N GLY A 185 -3.26 -18.94 -17.62
CA GLY A 185 -2.33 -19.66 -18.50
C GLY A 185 -2.49 -21.19 -18.41
N SER A 186 -3.11 -21.70 -17.34
CA SER A 186 -3.24 -23.13 -17.04
C SER A 186 -4.37 -23.84 -17.78
N ARG A 187 -5.16 -23.16 -18.61
CA ARG A 187 -6.34 -23.72 -19.33
C ARG A 187 -6.00 -24.74 -20.44
N GLY A 188 -4.81 -25.34 -20.44
CA GLY A 188 -4.40 -26.36 -21.40
C GLY A 188 -4.46 -27.81 -20.94
N HIS A 189 -4.63 -28.11 -19.64
CA HIS A 189 -4.46 -29.46 -19.09
C HIS A 189 -5.59 -29.90 -18.14
N LEU A 190 -6.85 -29.79 -18.58
CA LEU A 190 -7.98 -30.52 -18.00
C LEU A 190 -8.80 -31.17 -19.11
#